data_AF-A0A7V2GEZ1-F1
#
_entry.id   AF-A0A7V2GEZ1-F1
#
_cell.length_a   1.000
_cell.length_b   1.000
_cell.length_c   1.000
_cell.angle_alpha   90.00
_cell.angle_beta   90.00
_cell.angle_gamma   90.00
#
_symmetry.space_group_name_H-M   'P 1'
#
loop_
_entity.id
_entity.type
_entity.pdbx_description
1 polymer ?
#
loop_
_entity_poly.entity_id
_entity_poly.type
_entity_poly.pdbx_seq_one_letter_code
_entity_poly.pdbx_strand_id
1 'polypeptide(L)'
;MSEPTQPDPVKLIASIFANNKDSIAASIRKLSSLFGPVDYISALRAFDFTDYYEAEMGSSLIRRFITFEDLISPDRLPEIKRATNTIENELAEQNNRRTNIDPGYISQAHLILATGKAYTHRPYLKDGIYADLTLVYRHNSFRPLDWTYPDYAEEKTVNLFNMIRKCYLIQLKQMKENVGRHFTSNHIEREEIQPE
;
A
#
# COMPACT_ATOMS: atom_id res chain seq x y z
N MET A 1 24.15 -17.34 -13.17
CA MET A 1 23.91 -15.96 -12.71
C MET A 1 22.45 -15.65 -12.98
N SER A 2 21.72 -15.05 -12.04
CA SER A 2 20.33 -14.66 -12.27
C SER A 2 20.29 -13.38 -13.10
N GLU A 3 19.53 -13.38 -14.20
CA GLU A 3 19.29 -12.16 -14.98
C GLU A 3 18.24 -11.29 -14.27
N PRO A 4 18.52 -9.98 -14.06
CA PRO A 4 17.54 -9.08 -13.47
C PRO A 4 16.30 -8.94 -14.36
N THR A 5 15.12 -9.13 -13.77
CA THR A 5 13.84 -8.88 -14.43
C THR A 5 13.10 -7.75 -13.72
N GLN A 6 12.25 -7.04 -14.46
CA GLN A 6 11.35 -6.08 -13.85
C GLN A 6 10.40 -6.80 -12.87
N PRO A 7 10.17 -6.23 -11.68
CA PRO A 7 9.24 -6.83 -10.73
C PRO A 7 7.80 -6.71 -11.23
N ASP A 8 6.94 -7.65 -10.81
CA ASP A 8 5.51 -7.51 -10.99
C ASP A 8 4.99 -6.26 -10.26
N PRO A 9 4.01 -5.54 -10.83
CA PRO A 9 3.34 -4.46 -10.12
C PRO A 9 2.57 -5.00 -8.91
N VAL A 10 2.42 -4.15 -7.89
CA VAL A 10 1.93 -4.50 -6.55
C VAL A 10 0.70 -3.68 -6.18
N LYS A 11 -0.10 -4.19 -5.24
CA LYS A 11 -1.31 -3.51 -4.76
C LYS A 11 -0.96 -2.47 -3.71
N LEU A 12 -1.14 -1.20 -4.03
CA LEU A 12 -0.99 -0.12 -3.06
C LEU A 12 -2.06 -0.24 -1.96
N ILE A 13 -1.62 -0.14 -0.70
CA ILE A 13 -2.48 -0.10 0.48
C ILE A 13 -2.05 1.05 1.39
N ALA A 14 -2.99 1.67 2.09
CA ALA A 14 -2.68 2.62 3.15
C ALA A 14 -3.51 2.33 4.40
N SER A 15 -2.85 2.32 5.57
CA SER A 15 -3.49 2.41 6.87
C SER A 15 -3.64 3.89 7.23
N ILE A 16 -4.86 4.32 7.50
CA ILE A 16 -5.18 5.70 7.89
C ILE A 16 -5.84 5.67 9.24
N PHE A 17 -5.28 6.39 10.21
CA PHE A 17 -5.93 6.59 11.50
C PHE A 17 -5.88 8.04 11.95
N ALA A 18 -6.91 8.41 12.71
CA ALA A 18 -7.15 9.76 13.21
C ALA A 18 -8.10 9.69 14.41
N ASN A 19 -8.27 10.80 15.14
CA ASN A 19 -9.23 10.89 16.24
C ASN A 19 -10.66 11.28 15.78
N ASN A 20 -10.85 11.57 14.49
CA ASN A 20 -12.15 11.95 13.93
C ASN A 20 -12.33 11.43 12.49
N LYS A 21 -13.59 11.25 12.09
CA LYS A 21 -13.95 10.66 10.78
C LYS A 21 -13.64 11.61 9.62
N ASP A 22 -13.71 12.91 9.85
CA ASP A 22 -13.50 13.93 8.81
C ASP A 22 -12.05 13.95 8.34
N SER A 23 -11.10 13.76 9.26
CA SER A 23 -9.68 13.62 8.95
C SER A 23 -9.40 12.38 8.11
N ILE A 24 -10.01 11.23 8.44
CA ILE A 24 -9.92 10.03 7.59
C ILE A 24 -10.49 10.32 6.20
N ALA A 25 -11.67 10.93 6.11
CA ALA A 25 -12.31 11.23 4.84
C ALA A 25 -11.47 12.21 3.99
N ALA A 26 -10.86 13.22 4.61
CA ALA A 26 -9.97 14.16 3.95
C ALA A 26 -8.70 13.46 3.43
N SER A 27 -8.08 12.59 4.23
CA SER A 27 -6.94 11.77 3.81
C SER A 27 -7.29 10.90 2.60
N ILE A 28 -8.42 10.18 2.64
CA ILE A 28 -8.86 9.34 1.53
C ILE A 28 -9.06 10.15 0.24
N ARG A 29 -9.69 11.34 0.31
CA ARG A 29 -9.87 12.22 -0.86
C ARG A 29 -8.53 12.65 -1.47
N LYS A 30 -7.58 13.10 -0.63
CA LYS A 30 -6.25 13.53 -1.08
C LYS A 30 -5.46 12.37 -1.69
N LEU A 31 -5.47 11.21 -1.06
CA LEU A 31 -4.81 10.00 -1.57
C LEU A 31 -5.42 9.55 -2.90
N SER A 32 -6.75 9.55 -3.01
CA SER A 32 -7.46 9.21 -4.24
C SER A 32 -7.11 10.15 -5.40
N SER A 33 -6.86 11.44 -5.12
CA SER A 33 -6.44 12.39 -6.15
C SER A 33 -5.02 12.15 -6.65
N LEU A 34 -4.14 11.53 -5.84
CA LEU A 34 -2.73 11.32 -6.19
C LEU A 34 -2.46 9.93 -6.77
N PHE A 35 -3.18 8.92 -6.29
CA PHE A 35 -2.87 7.51 -6.56
C PHE A 35 -3.97 6.78 -7.33
N GLY A 36 -4.99 7.51 -7.79
CA GLY A 36 -6.12 6.96 -8.54
C GLY A 36 -7.30 6.59 -7.64
N PRO A 37 -8.38 6.05 -8.24
CA PRO A 37 -9.60 5.73 -7.51
C PRO A 37 -9.36 4.68 -6.42
N VAL A 38 -10.04 4.85 -5.29
CA VAL A 38 -10.03 3.88 -4.19
C VAL A 38 -11.01 2.75 -4.51
N ASP A 39 -10.53 1.51 -4.58
CA ASP A 39 -11.33 0.33 -4.92
C ASP A 39 -11.78 -0.49 -3.70
N TYR A 40 -11.21 -0.18 -2.54
CA TYR A 40 -11.60 -0.81 -1.28
C TYR A 40 -11.39 0.15 -0.10
N ILE A 41 -12.36 0.15 0.81
CA ILE A 41 -12.30 0.84 2.09
C ILE A 41 -12.77 -0.13 3.18
N SER A 42 -11.91 -0.46 4.15
CA SER A 42 -12.27 -1.34 5.26
C SER A 42 -13.35 -0.72 6.15
N ALA A 43 -14.04 -1.53 6.94
CA ALA A 43 -14.87 -1.03 8.05
C ALA A 43 -14.04 -0.09 8.95
N LEU A 44 -14.72 0.91 9.53
CA LEU A 44 -14.11 1.78 10.52
C LEU A 44 -13.93 1.02 11.83
N ARG A 45 -12.72 0.99 12.37
CA ARG A 45 -12.38 0.22 13.58
C ARG A 45 -11.73 1.12 14.62
N ALA A 46 -11.96 0.83 15.89
CA ALA A 46 -11.14 1.41 16.96
C ALA A 46 -9.67 0.98 16.76
N PHE A 47 -8.76 1.89 17.08
CA PHE A 47 -7.32 1.67 17.05
C PHE A 47 -6.83 1.77 18.48
N ASP A 48 -6.75 0.62 19.15
CA ASP A 48 -6.51 0.53 20.60
C ASP A 48 -5.01 0.53 20.97
N PHE A 49 -4.12 0.67 19.99
CA PHE A 49 -2.66 0.69 20.18
C PHE A 49 -2.16 2.12 20.39
N THR A 50 -2.77 2.84 21.34
CA THR A 50 -2.70 4.30 21.48
C THR A 50 -1.58 4.81 22.39
N ASP A 51 -0.92 3.97 23.18
CA ASP A 51 0.02 4.43 24.22
C ASP A 51 1.16 5.31 23.66
N TYR A 52 1.52 5.15 22.38
CA TYR A 52 2.52 5.98 21.70
C TYR A 52 1.95 7.26 21.06
N TYR A 53 0.65 7.29 20.73
CA TYR A 53 0.02 8.36 19.94
C TYR A 53 -0.89 9.29 20.76
N GLU A 54 -1.22 8.91 21.98
CA GLU A 54 -2.19 9.63 22.82
C GLU A 54 -1.76 11.08 23.09
N ALA A 55 -0.46 11.33 23.28
CA ALA A 55 0.08 12.67 23.55
C ALA A 55 -0.09 13.66 22.38
N GLU A 56 -0.08 13.19 21.14
CA GLU A 56 -0.15 14.04 19.94
C GLU A 56 -1.55 14.06 19.30
N MET A 57 -2.28 12.94 19.36
CA MET A 57 -3.52 12.72 18.62
C MET A 57 -4.76 12.59 19.51
N GLY A 58 -4.58 12.49 20.83
CA GLY A 58 -5.64 12.20 21.79
C GLY A 58 -6.02 10.71 21.85
N SER A 59 -6.98 10.40 22.71
CA SER A 59 -7.50 9.04 22.88
C SER A 59 -8.58 8.69 21.85
N SER A 60 -8.94 7.42 21.74
CA SER A 60 -10.03 6.92 20.85
C SER A 60 -9.75 7.08 19.35
N LEU A 61 -8.55 6.71 18.91
CA LEU A 61 -8.22 6.69 17.49
C LEU A 61 -9.10 5.68 16.73
N ILE A 62 -9.47 6.06 15.51
CA ILE A 62 -10.20 5.21 14.57
C ILE A 62 -9.36 5.01 13.33
N ARG A 63 -9.48 3.84 12.70
CA ARG A 63 -8.67 3.42 11.57
C ARG A 63 -9.50 2.89 10.40
N ARG A 64 -9.02 3.13 9.19
CA ARG A 64 -9.37 2.40 7.97
C ARG A 64 -8.12 1.95 7.22
N PHE A 65 -8.24 0.81 6.55
CA PHE A 65 -7.35 0.43 5.45
C PHE A 65 -8.03 0.76 4.13
N ILE A 66 -7.27 1.27 3.17
CA ILE A 66 -7.75 1.52 1.81
C ILE A 66 -6.81 0.91 0.76
N THR A 67 -7.34 0.58 -0.41
CA THR A 67 -6.54 0.24 -1.60
C THR A 67 -7.04 0.97 -2.85
N PHE A 68 -6.23 0.95 -3.90
CA PHE A 68 -6.45 1.74 -5.12
C PHE A 68 -6.61 0.83 -6.33
N GLU A 69 -7.42 1.22 -7.31
CA GLU A 69 -7.68 0.44 -8.53
C GLU A 69 -6.38 0.06 -9.25
N ASP A 70 -5.50 1.03 -9.45
CA ASP A 70 -4.25 0.85 -10.19
C ASP A 70 -3.18 0.10 -9.39
N LEU A 71 -2.52 -0.85 -10.04
CA LEU A 71 -1.31 -1.47 -9.50
C LEU A 71 -0.12 -0.53 -9.72
N ILE A 72 0.78 -0.48 -8.74
CA ILE A 72 1.96 0.38 -8.79
C ILE A 72 3.23 -0.43 -9.01
N SER A 73 4.26 0.19 -9.57
CA SER A 73 5.61 -0.36 -9.47
C SER A 73 6.11 -0.26 -8.03
N PRO A 74 6.73 -1.32 -7.46
CA PRO A 74 7.15 -1.32 -6.05
C PRO A 74 8.22 -0.27 -5.71
N ASP A 75 9.00 0.19 -6.69
CA ASP A 75 10.01 1.26 -6.54
C ASP A 75 9.41 2.66 -6.31
N ARG A 76 8.09 2.81 -6.48
CA ARG A 76 7.32 4.02 -6.16
C ARG A 76 7.05 4.17 -4.66
N LEU A 77 7.30 3.14 -3.84
CA LEU A 77 6.96 3.21 -2.41
C LEU A 77 7.59 4.42 -1.67
N PRO A 78 8.84 4.83 -1.93
CA PRO A 78 9.44 6.03 -1.33
C PRO A 78 8.76 7.35 -1.69
N GLU A 79 8.41 7.56 -2.97
CA GLU A 79 7.71 8.78 -3.38
C GLU A 79 6.31 8.84 -2.76
N ILE A 80 5.63 7.69 -2.67
CA ILE A 80 4.31 7.57 -2.03
C ILE A 80 4.44 7.94 -0.55
N LYS A 81 5.43 7.43 0.19
CA LYS A 81 5.62 7.79 1.61
C LYS A 81 5.87 9.29 1.81
N ARG A 82 6.66 9.92 0.94
CA ARG A 82 6.86 11.37 1.01
C ARG A 82 5.57 12.15 0.73
N ALA A 83 4.77 11.70 -0.24
CA ALA A 83 3.47 12.30 -0.53
C ALA A 83 2.50 12.14 0.65
N THR A 84 2.44 10.97 1.29
CA THR A 84 1.60 10.78 2.49
C THR A 84 2.05 11.64 3.65
N ASN A 85 3.35 11.80 3.88
CA ASN A 85 3.88 12.70 4.92
C ASN A 85 3.48 14.16 4.63
N THR A 86 3.45 14.57 3.35
CA THR A 86 3.01 15.90 2.95
C THR A 86 1.53 16.10 3.28
N ILE A 87 0.68 15.11 2.98
CA ILE A 87 -0.76 15.14 3.33
C ILE A 87 -0.95 15.23 4.84
N GLU A 88 -0.21 14.46 5.63
CA GLU A 88 -0.28 14.53 7.09
C GLU A 88 0.06 15.94 7.61
N ASN A 89 1.09 16.58 7.05
CA ASN A 89 1.49 17.94 7.42
C ASN A 89 0.43 18.98 7.00
N GLU A 90 -0.18 18.84 5.83
CA GLU A 90 -1.26 19.73 5.37
C GLU A 90 -2.53 19.64 6.22
N LEU A 91 -2.78 18.46 6.82
CA LEU A 91 -3.93 18.21 7.69
C LEU A 91 -3.62 18.47 9.17
N ALA A 92 -2.38 18.84 9.52
CA ALA A 92 -2.01 19.20 10.88
C ALA A 92 -2.63 20.54 11.27
N GLU A 93 -3.03 20.67 12.54
CA GLU A 93 -3.55 21.91 13.11
C GLU A 93 -2.67 22.31 14.30
N GLN A 94 -2.26 23.58 14.37
CA GLN A 94 -1.44 24.11 15.48
C GLN A 94 -0.18 23.27 15.79
N ASN A 95 0.45 22.71 14.74
CA ASN A 95 1.60 21.79 14.80
C ASN A 95 1.31 20.38 15.37
N ASN A 96 0.05 20.02 15.62
CA ASN A 96 -0.31 18.67 16.07
C ASN A 96 -0.81 17.81 14.90
N ARG A 97 -0.29 16.58 14.79
CA ARG A 97 -0.77 15.60 13.79
C ARG A 97 -2.22 15.23 14.07
N ARG A 98 -3.09 15.42 13.08
CA ARG A 98 -4.50 14.98 13.13
C ARG A 98 -4.72 13.58 12.57
N THR A 99 -3.84 13.15 11.67
CA THR A 99 -3.92 11.86 11.00
C THR A 99 -2.53 11.27 10.84
N ASN A 100 -2.47 9.94 10.84
CA ASN A 100 -1.33 9.15 10.43
C ASN A 100 -1.74 8.29 9.24
N ILE A 101 -0.87 8.24 8.23
CA ILE A 101 -1.00 7.53 6.98
C ILE A 101 0.26 6.67 6.80
N ASP A 102 0.09 5.36 6.93
CA ASP A 102 1.13 4.37 6.67
C ASP A 102 0.87 3.71 5.32
N PRO A 103 1.53 4.17 4.24
CA PRO A 103 1.47 3.50 2.96
C PRO A 103 2.33 2.24 2.95
N GLY A 104 1.90 1.28 2.15
CA GLY A 104 2.58 0.03 1.90
C GLY A 104 2.10 -0.61 0.61
N TYR A 105 2.55 -1.83 0.35
CA TYR A 105 1.97 -2.63 -0.72
C TYR A 105 1.81 -4.08 -0.32
N ILE A 106 0.87 -4.74 -1.01
CA ILE A 106 0.73 -6.20 -1.04
C ILE A 106 1.26 -6.71 -2.38
N SER A 107 2.21 -7.64 -2.31
CA SER A 107 2.68 -8.42 -3.44
C SER A 107 2.20 -9.87 -3.34
N GLN A 108 2.63 -10.70 -4.29
CA GLN A 108 2.36 -12.14 -4.21
C GLN A 108 2.98 -12.77 -2.94
N ALA A 109 4.10 -12.25 -2.45
CA ALA A 109 4.92 -12.88 -1.44
C ALA A 109 4.87 -12.20 -0.06
N HIS A 110 4.53 -10.91 0.03
CA HIS A 110 4.61 -10.16 1.29
C HIS A 110 3.70 -8.93 1.33
N LEU A 111 3.56 -8.37 2.52
CA LEU A 111 3.13 -7.00 2.75
C LEU A 111 4.35 -6.21 3.25
N ILE A 112 4.64 -5.10 2.60
CA ILE A 112 5.69 -4.15 3.01
C ILE A 112 5.05 -2.81 3.36
N LEU A 113 5.49 -2.19 4.46
CA LEU A 113 5.18 -0.80 4.81
C LEU A 113 6.38 0.11 4.51
N ALA A 114 6.10 1.36 4.18
CA ALA A 114 7.11 2.39 4.01
C ALA A 114 7.34 3.15 5.33
N THR A 115 8.60 3.32 5.71
CA THR A 115 8.94 4.03 6.95
C THR A 115 10.18 4.89 6.80
N GLY A 116 10.19 6.04 7.48
CA GLY A 116 11.38 6.89 7.59
C GLY A 116 12.31 6.50 8.74
N LYS A 117 11.95 5.47 9.52
CA LYS A 117 12.70 5.04 10.71
C LYS A 117 13.57 3.84 10.37
N ALA A 118 14.88 4.06 10.21
CA ALA A 118 15.87 3.01 10.03
C ALA A 118 15.87 2.01 11.20
N TYR A 119 16.01 0.72 10.91
CA TYR A 119 16.15 -0.34 11.91
C TYR A 119 16.71 -1.62 11.29
N THR A 120 17.12 -2.59 12.11
CA THR A 120 17.83 -3.81 11.66
C THR A 120 17.07 -4.62 10.60
N HIS A 121 15.74 -4.73 10.69
CA HIS A 121 14.91 -5.46 9.73
C HIS A 121 14.36 -4.57 8.60
N ARG A 122 14.85 -3.32 8.47
CA ARG A 122 14.34 -2.33 7.52
C ARG A 122 15.40 -1.96 6.50
N PRO A 123 15.51 -2.71 5.39
CA PRO A 123 16.41 -2.34 4.30
C PRO A 123 16.09 -0.95 3.74
N TYR A 124 17.13 -0.21 3.42
CA TYR A 124 17.01 1.10 2.78
C TYR A 124 16.49 0.96 1.34
N LEU A 125 15.62 1.88 0.93
CA LEU A 125 15.15 2.01 -0.45
C LEU A 125 15.84 3.19 -1.14
N LYS A 126 15.37 4.41 -0.87
CA LYS A 126 15.91 5.71 -1.31
C LYS A 126 15.24 6.85 -0.54
N ASP A 127 15.77 8.07 -0.65
CA ASP A 127 15.17 9.30 -0.13
C ASP A 127 14.82 9.27 1.38
N GLY A 128 15.65 8.57 2.16
CA GLY A 128 15.43 8.39 3.60
C GLY A 128 14.28 7.42 3.95
N ILE A 129 13.73 6.70 2.96
CA ILE A 129 12.67 5.72 3.16
C ILE A 129 13.24 4.29 3.15
N TYR A 130 12.72 3.48 4.05
CA TYR A 130 13.08 2.09 4.26
C TYR A 130 11.84 1.20 4.05
N ALA A 131 12.08 -0.03 3.62
CA ALA A 131 11.06 -1.07 3.53
C ALA A 131 10.97 -1.82 4.85
N ASP A 132 9.78 -1.87 5.45
CA ASP A 132 9.47 -2.72 6.59
C ASP A 132 8.76 -3.98 6.07
N LEU A 133 9.45 -5.13 6.10
CA LEU A 133 8.83 -6.42 5.77
C LEU A 133 7.86 -6.79 6.89
N THR A 134 6.59 -6.45 6.72
CA THR A 134 5.60 -6.51 7.79
C THR A 134 4.90 -7.86 7.86
N LEU A 135 4.58 -8.50 6.74
CA LEU A 135 3.98 -9.85 6.70
C LEU A 135 4.57 -10.65 5.54
N VAL A 136 4.70 -11.97 5.70
CA VAL A 136 5.08 -12.89 4.62
C VAL A 136 3.95 -13.83 4.28
N TYR A 137 3.71 -14.10 3.00
CA TYR A 137 2.67 -15.03 2.57
C TYR A 137 3.24 -16.44 2.43
N ARG A 138 2.82 -17.36 3.32
CA ARG A 138 3.23 -18.77 3.30
C ARG A 138 2.11 -19.66 3.86
N HIS A 139 2.00 -20.89 3.35
CA HIS A 139 0.95 -21.83 3.75
C HIS A 139 -0.45 -21.20 3.66
N ASN A 140 -0.75 -20.61 2.50
CA ASN A 140 -2.05 -20.00 2.14
C ASN A 140 -2.53 -18.82 3.02
N SER A 141 -1.66 -18.20 3.80
CA SER A 141 -1.99 -16.99 4.57
C SER A 141 -0.79 -16.07 4.73
N PHE A 142 -1.06 -14.78 4.94
CA PHE A 142 -0.07 -13.92 5.57
C PHE A 142 0.27 -14.41 6.97
N ARG A 143 1.56 -14.33 7.31
CA ARG A 143 2.15 -14.71 8.60
C ARG A 143 2.94 -13.53 9.14
N PRO A 144 2.74 -13.18 10.42
CA PRO A 144 3.58 -12.20 11.10
C PRO A 144 5.01 -12.73 11.26
N LEU A 145 5.92 -11.79 11.40
CA LEU A 145 7.32 -11.96 11.77
C LEU A 145 7.50 -11.43 13.20
N ASP A 146 8.67 -11.68 13.80
CA ASP A 146 8.96 -11.31 15.19
C ASP A 146 8.84 -9.81 15.47
N TRP A 147 8.93 -8.97 14.44
CA TRP A 147 8.84 -7.52 14.52
C TRP A 147 7.54 -6.94 13.95
N THR A 148 6.60 -7.77 13.48
CA THR A 148 5.33 -7.29 12.95
C THR A 148 4.55 -6.55 14.04
N TYR A 149 4.04 -5.36 13.72
CA TYR A 149 3.21 -4.61 14.65
C TYR A 149 2.00 -5.43 15.11
N PRO A 150 1.66 -5.46 16.41
CA PRO A 150 0.60 -6.31 16.95
C PRO A 150 -0.77 -6.15 16.24
N ASP A 151 -1.09 -4.93 15.83
CA ASP A 151 -2.33 -4.57 15.13
C ASP A 151 -2.40 -5.12 13.69
N TYR A 152 -1.26 -5.35 13.06
CA TYR A 152 -1.13 -6.04 11.76
C TYR A 152 -1.12 -7.56 11.93
N ALA A 153 -0.67 -8.07 13.09
CA ALA A 153 -0.66 -9.49 13.41
C ALA A 153 -2.03 -10.04 13.83
N GLU A 154 -3.00 -9.18 14.19
CA GLU A 154 -4.36 -9.59 14.54
C GLU A 154 -5.02 -10.42 13.42
N GLU A 155 -5.70 -11.52 13.80
CA GLU A 155 -6.34 -12.44 12.85
C GLU A 155 -7.31 -11.72 11.89
N LYS A 156 -8.15 -10.83 12.40
CA LYS A 156 -9.07 -10.00 11.59
C LYS A 156 -8.34 -9.13 10.56
N THR A 157 -7.15 -8.63 10.89
CA THR A 157 -6.33 -7.81 10.00
C THR A 157 -5.61 -8.68 8.97
N VAL A 158 -5.08 -9.84 9.37
CA VAL A 158 -4.52 -10.85 8.46
C VAL A 158 -5.56 -11.35 7.45
N ASN A 159 -6.78 -11.65 7.89
CA ASN A 159 -7.88 -12.09 7.03
C ASN A 159 -8.26 -11.03 6.00
N LEU A 160 -8.29 -9.76 6.42
CA LEU A 160 -8.48 -8.62 5.53
C LEU A 160 -7.41 -8.58 4.43
N PHE A 161 -6.12 -8.67 4.78
CA PHE A 161 -5.04 -8.63 3.80
C PHE A 161 -5.03 -9.86 2.89
N ASN A 162 -5.39 -11.04 3.39
CA ASN A 162 -5.57 -12.24 2.57
C ASN A 162 -6.66 -12.04 1.51
N MET A 163 -7.77 -11.38 1.85
CA MET A 163 -8.83 -11.03 0.90
C MET A 163 -8.32 -10.02 -0.14
N ILE A 164 -7.67 -8.94 0.30
CA ILE A 164 -7.09 -7.93 -0.62
C ILE A 164 -6.09 -8.58 -1.59
N ARG A 165 -5.24 -9.49 -1.10
CA ARG A 165 -4.28 -10.23 -1.93
C ARG A 165 -4.98 -11.07 -3.01
N LYS A 166 -6.12 -11.70 -2.69
CA LYS A 166 -6.89 -12.46 -3.70
C LYS A 166 -7.38 -11.54 -4.83
N CYS A 167 -7.92 -10.37 -4.48
CA CYS A 167 -8.33 -9.37 -5.47
C CYS A 167 -7.15 -8.87 -6.32
N TYR A 168 -6.02 -8.57 -5.67
CA TYR A 168 -4.76 -8.20 -6.33
C TYR A 168 -4.29 -9.23 -7.35
N LEU A 169 -4.31 -10.53 -7.02
CA LEU A 169 -3.87 -11.58 -7.94
C LEU A 169 -4.74 -11.66 -9.20
N ILE A 170 -6.04 -11.37 -9.08
CA ILE A 170 -6.95 -11.28 -10.23
C ILE A 170 -6.59 -10.07 -11.10
N GLN A 171 -6.38 -8.90 -10.48
CA GLN A 171 -5.96 -7.67 -11.17
C GLN A 171 -4.63 -7.87 -11.92
N LEU A 172 -3.64 -8.48 -11.26
CA LEU A 172 -2.33 -8.76 -11.86
C LEU A 172 -2.43 -9.70 -13.06
N LYS A 173 -3.26 -10.74 -12.97
CA LYS A 173 -3.51 -11.67 -14.07
C LYS A 173 -4.14 -10.95 -15.27
N GLN A 174 -5.19 -10.18 -15.04
CA GLN A 174 -5.88 -9.41 -16.09
C GLN A 174 -4.94 -8.40 -16.76
N MET A 175 -4.09 -7.71 -15.98
CA MET A 175 -3.10 -6.77 -16.52
C MET A 175 -2.11 -7.47 -17.45
N LYS A 176 -1.57 -8.63 -17.05
CA LYS A 176 -0.65 -9.43 -17.88
C LYS A 176 -1.31 -9.91 -19.17
N GLU A 177 -2.57 -10.34 -19.12
CA GLU A 177 -3.34 -10.76 -20.31
C GLU A 177 -3.63 -9.60 -21.27
N ASN A 178 -3.86 -8.40 -20.75
CA ASN A 178 -4.09 -7.21 -21.56
C ASN A 178 -2.81 -6.74 -22.26
N VAL A 179 -1.68 -6.75 -21.55
CA VAL A 179 -0.37 -6.44 -22.12
C VAL A 179 -0.02 -7.45 -23.22
N GLY A 180 -0.20 -8.76 -22.97
CA GLY A 180 0.05 -9.81 -23.96
C GLY A 180 -0.80 -9.65 -25.23
N ARG A 181 -2.07 -9.27 -25.10
CA ARG A 181 -2.96 -9.01 -26.24
C ARG A 181 -2.53 -7.81 -27.08
N HIS A 182 -2.04 -6.74 -26.45
CA HIS A 182 -1.55 -5.55 -27.16
C HIS A 182 -0.29 -5.85 -27.99
N PHE A 183 0.59 -6.72 -27.50
CA PHE A 183 1.76 -7.17 -28.26
C PHE A 183 1.40 -8.08 -29.45
N THR A 184 0.37 -8.94 -29.32
CA THR A 184 -0.07 -9.79 -30.43
C THR A 184 -0.80 -9.01 -31.53
N SER A 185 -1.60 -7.99 -31.20
CA SER A 185 -2.33 -7.19 -32.20
C SER A 185 -1.40 -6.28 -33.01
N ASN A 186 -0.37 -5.71 -32.40
CA ASN A 186 0.62 -4.87 -33.10
C ASN A 186 1.56 -5.66 -34.02
N HIS A 187 1.62 -6.99 -33.90
CA HIS A 187 2.41 -7.82 -34.81
C HIS A 187 1.65 -8.20 -36.09
N ILE A 188 0.32 -8.36 -36.00
CA ILE A 188 -0.53 -8.71 -37.15
C ILE A 188 -0.66 -7.53 -38.12
N GLU A 189 -0.71 -6.28 -37.63
CA GLU A 189 -0.82 -5.09 -38.50
C GLU A 189 0.48 -4.73 -39.26
N ARG A 190 1.61 -5.39 -38.98
CA ARG A 190 2.88 -5.13 -39.68
C ARG A 190 3.17 -6.07 -40.85
N GLU A 191 2.35 -7.09 -41.10
CA GLU A 191 2.53 -8.02 -42.23
C GLU A 191 1.70 -7.67 -43.48
N GLU A 192 0.81 -6.67 -43.45
CA GLU A 192 -0.08 -6.35 -44.58
C GLU A 192 0.34 -5.15 -45.48
N ILE A 193 1.59 -4.68 -45.43
CA ILE A 193 2.05 -3.64 -46.36
C ILE A 193 3.33 -4.07 -47.09
N GLN A 194 3.14 -4.84 -48.15
CA GLN A 194 4.02 -4.80 -49.34
C GLN A 194 3.14 -4.65 -50.59
N PRO A 195 3.16 -3.50 -51.28
CA PRO A 195 2.66 -3.41 -52.63
C PRO A 195 3.79 -3.71 -53.64
N GLU A 196 3.49 -4.52 -54.65
CA GLU A 196 4.17 -4.48 -55.96
C GLU A 196 3.76 -3.23 -56.75
#